data_AF-A0A847FX95-F1
#
_entry.id   AF-A0A847FX95-F1
#
_cell.length_a   1.000
_cell.length_b   1.000
_cell.length_c   1.000
_cell.angle_alpha   90.00
_cell.angle_beta   90.00
_cell.angle_gamma   90.00
#
_symmetry.space_group_name_H-M   'P 1'
#
loop_
_entity.id
_entity.type
_entity.pdbx_description
1 polymer ?
#
loop_
_entity_poly.entity_id
_entity_poly.type
_entity_poly.pdbx_seq_one_letter_code
_entity_poly.pdbx_strand_id
1 'polypeptide(L)'
;MRADTRRYLVVVALLALGLVLAWRAPWPRSPGDPVTGAATPAAPSPAGYTYFLDVEGWYRITPREAVVRSPYDLTAGTTGAVAAALPGVLGEWQQIGEDEDLSADPAVIEFLHHPPVALQRTYRHTDGQRLVLALLGNSGEDSFLLFSHTPETCYPGRLWQTVESGLESTSIDGQAVQVRYLLAEHLETHERLVVMFWYLWDNAERDARQGVLSMRLNLWVPAGESERAVLARGWGFFRLLFPVALPWDRF
;
A
#
# COMPACT_ATOMS: atom_id res chain seq x y z
N MET A 1 49.96 -12.69 -7.63
CA MET A 1 49.13 -12.07 -6.56
C MET A 1 48.59 -13.19 -5.67
N ARG A 2 49.22 -13.48 -4.53
CA ARG A 2 48.67 -14.42 -3.54
C ARG A 2 47.70 -13.64 -2.67
N ALA A 3 46.40 -13.91 -2.82
CA ALA A 3 45.37 -13.32 -2.00
C ALA A 3 45.63 -13.66 -0.52
N ASP A 4 45.53 -12.65 0.34
CA ASP A 4 45.91 -12.69 1.75
C ASP A 4 44.86 -13.47 2.57
N THR A 5 44.91 -14.80 2.48
CA THR A 5 44.00 -15.77 3.13
C THR A 5 43.85 -15.52 4.63
N ARG A 6 44.86 -14.88 5.26
CA ARG A 6 44.86 -14.53 6.68
C ARG A 6 43.80 -13.48 7.03
N ARG A 7 43.48 -12.56 6.13
CA ARG A 7 42.46 -11.51 6.37
C ARG A 7 41.04 -12.09 6.41
N TYR A 8 40.76 -13.06 5.55
CA TYR A 8 39.45 -13.72 5.50
C TYR A 8 39.19 -14.57 6.75
N LEU A 9 40.21 -15.25 7.28
CA LEU A 9 40.08 -16.03 8.51
C LEU A 9 39.77 -15.14 9.73
N VAL A 10 40.33 -13.93 9.79
CA VAL A 10 40.02 -12.96 10.86
C VAL A 10 38.57 -12.47 10.75
N VAL A 11 38.10 -12.15 9.55
CA VAL A 11 36.71 -11.71 9.34
C VAL A 11 35.71 -12.81 9.71
N VAL A 12 35.97 -14.05 9.30
CA VAL A 12 35.11 -15.20 9.63
C VAL A 12 35.10 -15.45 11.14
N ALA A 13 36.25 -15.35 11.82
CA ALA A 13 36.33 -15.50 13.27
C ALA A 13 35.55 -14.40 14.02
N LEU A 14 35.61 -13.15 13.55
CA LEU A 14 34.88 -12.03 14.15
C LEU A 14 33.35 -12.17 13.94
N LEU A 15 32.92 -12.63 12.77
CA LEU A 15 31.50 -12.88 12.50
C LEU A 15 30.95 -14.03 13.35
N ALA A 16 31.71 -15.12 13.49
CA ALA A 16 31.33 -16.23 14.37
C ALA A 16 31.25 -15.79 15.84
N LEU A 17 32.18 -14.95 16.30
CA LEU A 17 32.15 -14.41 17.66
C LEU A 17 30.95 -13.48 17.89
N GLY A 18 30.61 -12.63 16.91
CA GLY A 18 29.43 -11.76 16.97
C GLY A 18 28.12 -12.56 17.05
N LEU A 19 28.02 -13.67 16.31
CA LEU A 19 26.85 -14.55 16.33
C LEU A 19 26.65 -15.22 17.70
N VAL A 20 27.75 -15.70 18.31
CA VAL A 20 27.72 -16.33 19.65
C VAL A 20 27.34 -15.32 20.74
N LEU A 21 27.78 -14.07 20.63
CA LEU A 21 27.41 -13.01 21.57
C LEU A 21 25.95 -12.59 21.43
N ALA A 22 25.42 -12.51 20.20
CA ALA A 22 24.01 -12.19 19.96
C ALA A 22 23.06 -13.28 20.47
N TRP A 23 23.45 -14.56 20.37
CA TRP A 23 22.66 -15.69 20.89
C TRP A 23 22.64 -15.82 22.41
N ARG A 24 23.61 -15.20 23.11
CA ARG A 24 23.67 -15.21 24.57
C ARG A 24 23.15 -13.93 25.23
N ALA A 25 22.73 -12.94 24.44
CA ALA A 25 22.12 -11.73 24.96
C ALA A 25 20.66 -12.05 25.39
N PRO A 26 20.32 -11.95 26.69
CA PRO A 26 18.93 -12.09 27.12
C PRO A 26 18.11 -10.93 26.55
N TRP A 27 17.00 -11.25 25.87
CA TRP A 27 16.08 -10.23 25.37
C TRP A 27 15.59 -9.33 26.52
N PRO A 28 15.60 -8.00 26.34
CA PRO A 28 15.03 -7.11 27.32
C PRO A 28 13.53 -7.39 27.42
N ARG A 29 13.09 -7.91 28.58
CA ARG A 29 11.68 -7.92 28.95
C ARG A 29 11.25 -6.48 29.18
N SER A 30 10.26 -6.01 28.43
CA SER A 30 9.62 -4.72 28.63
C SER A 30 9.07 -4.64 30.07
N PRO A 31 9.41 -3.60 30.85
CA PRO A 31 8.81 -3.40 32.16
C PRO A 31 7.45 -2.67 32.03
N GLY A 32 6.40 -3.27 32.58
CA GLY A 32 5.29 -2.54 33.21
C GLY A 32 3.91 -2.64 32.54
N ASP A 33 3.06 -3.52 33.06
CA ASP A 33 1.65 -3.19 33.37
C ASP A 33 1.64 -2.38 34.69
N PRO A 34 0.74 -1.41 34.94
CA PRO A 34 -0.73 -1.57 34.94
C PRO A 34 -1.49 -0.37 34.27
N VAL A 35 -2.78 -0.42 33.94
CA VAL A 35 -3.95 -0.30 34.85
C VAL A 35 -5.21 -0.66 34.06
N THR A 36 -6.07 -1.47 34.70
CA THR A 36 -7.45 -1.77 34.35
C THR A 36 -8.30 -0.50 34.24
N GLY A 37 -8.49 -0.01 33.01
CA GLY A 37 -9.61 0.84 32.63
C GLY A 37 -10.64 -0.01 31.90
N ALA A 38 -11.86 -0.11 32.45
CA ALA A 38 -12.96 -0.83 31.81
C ALA A 38 -13.21 -0.25 30.41
N ALA A 39 -12.85 -1.02 29.38
CA ALA A 39 -13.21 -0.71 28.02
C ALA A 39 -14.72 -0.88 27.88
N THR A 40 -15.41 0.23 27.61
CA THR A 40 -16.76 0.22 27.05
C THR A 40 -16.78 -0.78 25.89
N PRO A 41 -17.78 -1.69 25.78
CA PRO A 41 -17.84 -2.61 24.66
C PRO A 41 -17.91 -1.78 23.38
N ALA A 42 -16.89 -1.93 22.52
CA ALA A 42 -16.95 -1.40 21.17
C ALA A 42 -18.24 -1.94 20.54
N ALA A 43 -19.08 -1.03 20.05
CA ALA A 43 -20.26 -1.41 19.28
C ALA A 43 -19.80 -2.40 18.18
N PRO A 44 -20.54 -3.49 17.93
CA PRO A 44 -20.16 -4.44 16.88
C PRO A 44 -20.04 -3.69 15.56
N SER A 45 -18.81 -3.55 15.05
CA SER A 45 -18.57 -3.01 13.72
C SER A 45 -19.38 -3.83 12.72
N PRO A 46 -20.06 -3.19 11.74
CA PRO A 46 -20.73 -3.92 10.67
C PRO A 46 -19.75 -4.91 10.04
N ALA A 47 -20.25 -6.06 9.58
CA ALA A 47 -19.45 -7.16 9.05
C ALA A 47 -18.56 -6.68 7.87
N GLY A 48 -17.37 -6.15 8.20
CA GLY A 48 -16.40 -5.65 7.24
C GLY A 48 -15.52 -6.78 6.72
N TYR A 49 -15.10 -6.63 5.48
CA TYR A 49 -14.19 -7.51 4.76
C TYR A 49 -12.77 -7.37 5.32
N THR A 50 -12.06 -8.48 5.45
CA THR A 50 -10.70 -8.51 5.96
C THR A 50 -9.73 -8.62 4.79
N TYR A 51 -8.68 -7.80 4.80
CA TYR A 51 -7.64 -7.79 3.79
C TYR A 51 -6.26 -7.88 4.41
N PHE A 52 -5.37 -8.54 3.69
CA PHE A 52 -3.94 -8.58 3.96
C PHE A 52 -3.29 -7.55 3.05
N LEU A 53 -2.67 -6.54 3.63
CA LEU A 53 -2.02 -5.43 2.95
C LEU A 53 -0.51 -5.60 3.01
N ASP A 54 0.17 -5.40 1.88
CA ASP A 54 1.64 -5.27 1.86
C ASP A 54 2.06 -4.25 0.78
N VAL A 55 3.28 -3.75 0.94
CA VAL A 55 3.98 -2.81 0.06
C VAL A 55 4.91 -3.50 -0.93
N GLU A 56 5.24 -4.77 -0.68
CA GLU A 56 5.99 -5.60 -1.61
C GLU A 56 5.04 -6.47 -2.42
N GLY A 57 5.12 -6.27 -3.74
CA GLY A 57 4.45 -7.09 -4.73
C GLY A 57 5.42 -8.12 -5.27
N TRP A 58 5.29 -9.37 -4.82
CA TRP A 58 5.87 -10.61 -5.34
C TRP A 58 5.50 -11.71 -4.30
N TYR A 59 5.87 -12.97 -4.53
CA TYR A 59 5.71 -14.07 -3.56
C TYR A 59 6.48 -13.88 -2.23
N ARG A 60 7.04 -12.69 -1.98
CA ARG A 60 7.75 -12.38 -0.75
C ARG A 60 6.78 -11.78 0.26
N ILE A 61 6.47 -12.57 1.27
CA ILE A 61 5.78 -12.07 2.46
C ILE A 61 6.80 -11.32 3.33
N THR A 62 6.48 -10.10 3.75
CA THR A 62 7.41 -9.25 4.52
C THR A 62 6.88 -8.91 5.90
N PRO A 63 7.76 -8.54 6.87
CA PRO A 63 7.33 -8.04 8.19
C PRO A 63 6.55 -6.72 8.14
N ARG A 64 6.25 -6.18 6.96
CA ARG A 64 5.47 -4.97 6.74
C ARG A 64 4.01 -5.26 6.41
N GLU A 65 3.65 -6.54 6.37
CA GLU A 65 2.28 -6.98 6.20
C GLU A 65 1.41 -6.48 7.35
N ALA A 66 0.24 -5.94 7.01
CA ALA A 66 -0.78 -5.54 7.97
C ALA A 66 -2.11 -6.19 7.60
N VAL A 67 -2.95 -6.47 8.60
CA VAL A 67 -4.32 -6.91 8.38
C VAL A 67 -5.26 -5.76 8.67
N VAL A 68 -6.09 -5.42 7.70
CA VAL A 68 -7.04 -4.31 7.78
C VAL A 68 -8.46 -4.78 7.50
N ARG A 69 -9.45 -4.04 7.99
CA ARG A 69 -10.85 -4.26 7.62
C ARG A 69 -11.39 -3.08 6.83
N SER A 70 -12.14 -3.37 5.77
CA SER A 70 -12.90 -2.39 5.00
C SER A 70 -14.40 -2.67 5.12
N PRO A 71 -15.26 -1.66 5.16
CA PRO A 71 -16.70 -1.86 4.98
C PRO A 71 -17.08 -2.18 3.52
N TYR A 72 -16.13 -2.10 2.57
CA TYR A 72 -16.36 -2.26 1.14
C TYR A 72 -15.82 -3.58 0.63
N ASP A 73 -16.57 -4.21 -0.28
CA ASP A 73 -16.13 -5.41 -0.97
C ASP A 73 -15.16 -5.09 -2.11
N LEU A 74 -13.87 -5.10 -1.79
CA LEU A 74 -12.77 -4.90 -2.74
C LEU A 74 -12.28 -6.21 -3.37
N THR A 75 -12.90 -7.37 -3.09
CA THR A 75 -12.50 -8.66 -3.71
C THR A 75 -13.30 -8.99 -4.96
N ALA A 76 -14.25 -8.13 -5.31
CA ALA A 76 -15.10 -8.36 -6.46
C ALA A 76 -14.26 -8.49 -7.74
N GLY A 77 -14.48 -9.57 -8.49
CA GLY A 77 -13.64 -9.95 -9.63
C GLY A 77 -13.85 -9.14 -10.91
N THR A 78 -14.60 -8.04 -10.88
CA THR A 78 -14.86 -7.20 -12.06
C THR A 78 -14.85 -5.71 -11.73
N THR A 79 -14.44 -4.87 -12.68
CA THR A 79 -14.46 -3.40 -12.55
C THR A 79 -15.81 -2.89 -12.05
N GLY A 80 -16.92 -3.33 -12.67
CA GLY A 80 -18.27 -2.86 -12.31
C GLY A 80 -18.71 -3.25 -10.90
N ALA A 81 -18.30 -4.43 -10.41
CA ALA A 81 -18.66 -4.86 -9.06
C ALA A 81 -17.86 -4.11 -7.98
N VAL A 82 -16.55 -3.88 -8.20
CA VAL A 82 -15.73 -3.03 -7.32
C VAL A 82 -16.23 -1.59 -7.33
N ALA A 83 -16.59 -1.06 -8.50
CA ALA A 83 -17.17 0.28 -8.64
C ALA A 83 -18.46 0.43 -7.80
N ALA A 84 -19.34 -0.57 -7.82
CA ALA A 84 -20.58 -0.57 -7.04
C ALA A 84 -20.35 -0.66 -5.53
N ALA A 85 -19.27 -1.32 -5.09
CA ALA A 85 -18.92 -1.45 -3.67
C ALA A 85 -18.35 -0.16 -3.07
N LEU A 86 -17.69 0.67 -3.88
CA LEU A 86 -17.14 1.95 -3.45
C LEU A 86 -18.24 3.03 -3.45
N PRO A 87 -18.41 3.80 -2.36
CA PRO A 87 -19.43 4.84 -2.31
C PRO A 87 -18.96 6.11 -3.05
N GLY A 88 -19.91 6.87 -3.60
CA GLY A 88 -19.62 8.18 -4.19
C GLY A 88 -19.29 9.26 -3.15
N VAL A 89 -19.46 8.99 -1.86
CA VAL A 89 -19.09 9.90 -0.76
C VAL A 89 -18.33 9.11 0.31
N LEU A 90 -17.14 9.60 0.66
CA LEU A 90 -16.26 9.03 1.69
C LEU A 90 -15.83 10.16 2.63
N GLY A 91 -16.48 10.29 3.79
CA GLY A 91 -16.24 11.42 4.69
C GLY A 91 -16.48 12.76 3.98
N GLU A 92 -15.46 13.60 3.91
CA GLU A 92 -15.47 14.90 3.22
C GLU A 92 -15.12 14.81 1.72
N TRP A 93 -14.90 13.60 1.20
CA TRP A 93 -14.60 13.36 -0.21
C TRP A 93 -15.87 13.02 -0.99
N GLN A 94 -16.07 13.72 -2.10
CA GLN A 94 -17.17 13.48 -3.03
C GLN A 94 -16.61 13.06 -4.39
N GLN A 95 -17.13 11.96 -4.95
CA GLN A 95 -16.84 11.54 -6.30
C GLN A 95 -17.20 12.66 -7.29
N ILE A 96 -16.31 12.89 -8.25
CA ILE A 96 -16.54 13.82 -9.35
C ILE A 96 -16.34 13.10 -10.68
N GLY A 97 -17.26 13.33 -11.62
CA GLY A 97 -17.29 12.57 -12.86
C GLY A 97 -17.81 11.14 -12.68
N GLU A 98 -17.77 10.37 -13.76
CA GLU A 98 -18.10 8.95 -13.78
C GLU A 98 -16.86 8.10 -13.48
N ASP A 99 -17.09 6.82 -13.20
CA ASP A 99 -16.01 5.85 -13.13
C ASP A 99 -15.42 5.61 -14.51
N GLU A 100 -14.10 5.56 -14.58
CA GLU A 100 -13.37 5.20 -15.78
C GLU A 100 -12.99 3.72 -15.71
N ASP A 101 -13.51 2.94 -16.66
CA ASP A 101 -13.07 1.56 -16.89
C ASP A 101 -11.85 1.55 -17.82
N LEU A 102 -10.70 1.26 -17.23
CA LEU A 102 -9.42 1.23 -17.93
C LEU A 102 -9.15 -0.10 -18.65
N SER A 103 -10.08 -1.07 -18.61
CA SER A 103 -9.88 -2.40 -19.23
C SER A 103 -9.70 -2.33 -20.75
N ALA A 104 -10.17 -1.24 -21.37
CA ALA A 104 -10.01 -0.96 -22.80
C ALA A 104 -8.81 -0.04 -23.13
N ASP A 105 -8.08 0.49 -22.13
CA ASP A 105 -6.88 1.32 -22.37
C ASP A 105 -5.79 0.44 -23.02
N PRO A 106 -5.24 0.83 -24.19
CA PRO A 106 -4.20 0.06 -24.87
C PRO A 106 -2.99 -0.27 -23.99
N ALA A 107 -2.57 0.64 -23.11
CA ALA A 107 -1.45 0.40 -22.20
C ALA A 107 -1.82 -0.63 -21.12
N VAL A 108 -3.06 -0.61 -20.62
CA VAL A 108 -3.54 -1.62 -19.67
C VAL A 108 -3.62 -2.98 -20.35
N ILE A 109 -4.07 -3.04 -21.59
CA ILE A 109 -4.10 -4.29 -22.37
C ILE A 109 -2.69 -4.83 -22.60
N GLU A 110 -1.78 -3.98 -23.09
CA GLU A 110 -0.39 -4.36 -23.42
C GLU A 110 0.38 -4.85 -22.20
N PHE A 111 0.24 -4.18 -21.06
CA PHE A 111 1.08 -4.44 -19.89
C PHE A 111 0.43 -5.31 -18.82
N LEU A 112 -0.90 -5.38 -18.77
CA LEU A 112 -1.65 -6.09 -17.71
C LEU A 112 -2.58 -7.19 -18.25
N HIS A 113 -2.60 -7.43 -19.56
CA HIS A 113 -3.31 -8.54 -20.21
C HIS A 113 -4.82 -8.61 -19.89
N HIS A 114 -5.55 -7.50 -20.06
CA HIS A 114 -6.99 -7.43 -19.77
C HIS A 114 -7.34 -7.80 -18.31
N PRO A 115 -6.83 -7.05 -17.32
CA PRO A 115 -7.10 -7.34 -15.92
C PRO A 115 -8.62 -7.27 -15.64
N PRO A 116 -9.20 -8.22 -14.89
CA PRO A 116 -10.62 -8.24 -14.57
C PRO A 116 -11.12 -6.98 -13.85
N VAL A 117 -10.25 -6.35 -13.06
CA VAL A 117 -10.52 -5.07 -12.39
C VAL A 117 -9.55 -4.03 -12.92
N ALA A 118 -10.09 -2.96 -13.50
CA ALA A 118 -9.34 -1.81 -13.99
C ALA A 118 -10.15 -0.53 -13.80
N LEU A 119 -10.26 -0.08 -12.56
CA LEU A 119 -11.11 1.06 -12.18
C LEU A 119 -10.25 2.28 -11.90
N GLN A 120 -10.66 3.43 -12.42
CA GLN A 120 -10.23 4.74 -11.94
C GLN A 120 -11.45 5.56 -11.50
N ARG A 121 -11.38 6.11 -10.28
CA ARG A 121 -12.40 7.02 -9.73
C ARG A 121 -11.74 8.27 -9.18
N THR A 122 -12.32 9.42 -9.51
CA THR A 122 -11.84 10.71 -9.00
C THR A 122 -12.73 11.20 -7.86
N TYR A 123 -12.10 11.63 -6.77
CA TYR A 123 -12.74 12.31 -5.64
C TYR A 123 -12.22 13.75 -5.51
N ARG A 124 -13.06 14.61 -4.97
CA ARG A 124 -12.73 15.97 -4.55
C ARG A 124 -13.12 16.16 -3.09
N HIS A 125 -12.17 16.67 -2.31
CA HIS A 125 -12.38 17.04 -0.92
C HIS A 125 -13.06 18.41 -0.79
N THR A 126 -13.64 18.71 0.36
CA THR A 126 -14.29 20.00 0.66
C THR A 126 -13.35 21.21 0.56
N ASP A 127 -12.05 21.01 0.81
CA ASP A 127 -11.01 22.03 0.64
C ASP A 127 -10.51 22.18 -0.81
N GLY A 128 -11.05 21.40 -1.74
CA GLY A 128 -10.70 21.44 -3.16
C GLY A 128 -9.59 20.46 -3.58
N GLN A 129 -8.94 19.76 -2.64
CA GLN A 129 -7.96 18.72 -2.98
C GLN A 129 -8.59 17.66 -3.89
N ARG A 130 -7.89 17.31 -4.97
CA ARG A 130 -8.27 16.21 -5.86
C ARG A 130 -7.45 14.97 -5.56
N LEU A 131 -8.11 13.83 -5.60
CA LEU A 131 -7.52 12.50 -5.45
C LEU A 131 -8.09 11.59 -6.53
N VAL A 132 -7.21 10.86 -7.22
CA VAL A 132 -7.60 9.74 -8.07
C VAL A 132 -7.29 8.45 -7.35
N LEU A 133 -8.31 7.62 -7.17
CA LEU A 133 -8.20 6.25 -6.71
C LEU A 133 -8.16 5.35 -7.95
N ALA A 134 -7.08 4.61 -8.14
CA ALA A 134 -6.95 3.59 -9.18
C ALA A 134 -6.83 2.20 -8.55
N LEU A 135 -7.60 1.24 -9.08
CA LEU A 135 -7.63 -0.14 -8.63
C LEU A 135 -7.42 -1.06 -9.84
N LEU A 136 -6.36 -1.87 -9.78
CA LEU A 136 -6.00 -2.83 -10.82
C LEU A 136 -5.91 -4.21 -10.18
N GLY A 137 -6.81 -5.12 -10.56
CA GLY A 137 -6.92 -6.44 -9.96
C GLY A 137 -6.75 -7.53 -10.99
N ASN A 138 -5.99 -8.57 -10.64
CA ASN A 138 -5.72 -9.70 -11.51
C ASN A 138 -5.67 -11.01 -10.70
N SER A 139 -5.78 -12.14 -11.38
CA SER A 139 -5.76 -13.47 -10.80
C SER A 139 -5.07 -14.45 -11.76
N GLY A 140 -4.74 -15.65 -11.29
CA GLY A 140 -4.02 -16.64 -12.09
C GLY A 140 -2.59 -16.21 -12.43
N GLU A 141 -2.13 -16.63 -13.61
CA GLU A 141 -0.74 -16.41 -14.03
C GLU A 141 -0.41 -14.93 -14.26
N ASP A 142 -1.34 -14.11 -14.73
CA ASP A 142 -1.06 -12.70 -15.04
C ASP A 142 -0.95 -11.78 -13.81
N SER A 143 -1.21 -12.30 -12.61
CA SER A 143 -1.12 -11.55 -11.35
C SER A 143 0.25 -10.93 -11.11
N PHE A 144 1.32 -11.55 -11.63
CA PHE A 144 2.67 -10.98 -11.48
C PHE A 144 2.84 -9.66 -12.24
N LEU A 145 2.04 -9.39 -13.28
CA LEU A 145 2.15 -8.15 -14.07
C LEU A 145 1.88 -6.92 -13.22
N LEU A 146 0.99 -7.03 -12.22
CA LEU A 146 0.70 -5.95 -11.28
C LEU A 146 1.93 -5.54 -10.45
N PHE A 147 2.88 -6.46 -10.25
CA PHE A 147 4.12 -6.24 -9.52
C PHE A 147 5.25 -5.73 -10.41
N SER A 148 5.20 -6.02 -11.71
CA SER A 148 6.17 -5.55 -12.70
C SER A 148 5.86 -4.14 -13.23
N HIS A 149 4.60 -3.70 -13.11
CA HIS A 149 4.10 -2.40 -13.59
C HIS A 149 3.73 -1.47 -12.43
N THR A 150 4.70 -1.23 -11.54
CA THR A 150 4.55 -0.28 -10.43
C THR A 150 4.60 1.17 -10.93
N PRO A 151 4.11 2.15 -10.15
CA PRO A 151 4.22 3.56 -10.52
C PRO A 151 5.64 3.99 -10.88
N GLU A 152 6.66 3.52 -10.14
CA GLU A 152 8.08 3.78 -10.42
C GLU A 152 8.48 3.38 -11.85
N THR A 153 7.90 2.32 -12.39
CA THR A 153 8.21 1.81 -13.74
C THR A 153 7.38 2.52 -14.81
N CYS A 154 6.09 2.76 -14.56
CA CYS A 154 5.17 3.27 -15.58
C CYS A 154 5.17 4.81 -15.72
N TYR A 155 5.50 5.54 -14.66
CA TYR A 155 5.36 7.00 -14.62
C TYR A 155 6.38 7.74 -15.50
N PRO A 156 7.66 7.31 -15.57
CA PRO A 156 8.62 7.91 -16.50
C PRO A 156 8.15 7.87 -17.96
N GLY A 157 7.44 6.81 -18.36
CA GLY A 157 6.86 6.68 -19.70
C GLY A 157 5.72 7.66 -20.00
N ARG A 158 5.19 8.36 -18.98
CA ARG A 158 4.16 9.40 -19.08
C ARG A 158 4.68 10.78 -18.66
N LEU A 159 5.99 11.01 -18.79
CA LEU A 159 6.68 12.27 -18.45
C LEU A 159 6.62 12.66 -16.97
N TRP A 160 6.26 11.73 -16.08
CA TRP A 160 6.33 11.91 -14.63
C TRP A 160 7.68 11.38 -14.14
N GLN A 161 8.54 12.28 -13.69
CA GLN A 161 9.83 11.94 -13.09
C GLN A 161 9.66 11.73 -11.60
N THR A 162 10.12 10.59 -11.08
CA THR A 162 10.21 10.37 -9.63
C THR A 162 11.29 11.27 -9.03
N VAL A 163 10.87 12.14 -8.11
CA VAL A 163 11.74 13.04 -7.34
C VAL A 163 12.16 12.38 -6.03
N GLU A 164 11.21 11.75 -5.35
CA GLU A 164 11.43 11.02 -4.10
C GLU A 164 10.61 9.73 -4.10
N SER A 165 11.12 8.69 -3.44
CA SER A 165 10.37 7.45 -3.23
C SER A 165 10.78 6.79 -1.92
N GLY A 166 9.86 6.05 -1.32
CA GLY A 166 10.11 5.41 -0.04
C GLY A 166 8.94 4.58 0.47
N LEU A 167 8.94 4.40 1.79
CA LEU A 167 7.82 3.84 2.53
C LEU A 167 7.29 4.92 3.45
N GLU A 168 5.98 5.06 3.44
CA GLU A 168 5.27 5.88 4.41
C GLU A 168 4.47 4.98 5.34
N SER A 169 4.34 5.40 6.58
CA SER A 169 3.65 4.61 7.60
C SER A 169 2.67 5.43 8.40
N THR A 170 1.62 4.77 8.86
CA THR A 170 0.66 5.35 9.77
C THR A 170 0.22 4.32 10.79
N SER A 171 -0.31 4.78 11.93
CA SER A 171 -0.94 3.88 12.89
C SER A 171 -2.45 3.91 12.76
N ILE A 172 -3.06 2.72 12.77
CA ILE A 172 -4.50 2.46 12.86
C ILE A 172 -4.66 1.44 13.99
N ASP A 173 -5.45 1.75 15.02
CA ASP A 173 -5.65 0.89 16.20
C ASP A 173 -4.34 0.36 16.83
N GLY A 174 -3.30 1.19 16.85
CA GLY A 174 -1.98 0.83 17.38
C GLY A 174 -1.14 -0.10 16.49
N GLN A 175 -1.67 -0.53 15.35
CA GLN A 175 -0.94 -1.33 14.35
C GLN A 175 -0.28 -0.41 13.33
N ALA A 176 0.94 -0.73 12.92
CA ALA A 176 1.62 -0.03 11.85
C ALA A 176 1.12 -0.52 10.49
N VAL A 177 0.63 0.39 9.66
CA VAL A 177 0.25 0.14 8.27
C VAL A 177 1.17 0.95 7.38
N GLN A 178 1.73 0.30 6.35
CA GLN A 178 2.70 0.91 5.45
C GLN A 178 2.17 0.96 4.03
N VAL A 179 2.55 1.99 3.29
CA VAL A 179 2.33 2.10 1.85
C VAL A 179 3.66 2.44 1.17
N ARG A 180 3.79 2.10 -0.10
CA ARG A 180 4.82 2.73 -0.93
C ARG A 180 4.42 4.16 -1.23
N TYR A 181 5.42 5.01 -1.24
CA TYR A 181 5.28 6.43 -1.47
C TYR A 181 6.17 6.85 -2.63
N LEU A 182 5.62 7.69 -3.52
CA LEU A 182 6.44 8.49 -4.43
C LEU A 182 5.96 9.94 -4.46
N LEU A 183 6.93 10.82 -4.61
CA LEU A 183 6.74 12.16 -5.15
C LEU A 183 7.19 12.15 -6.61
N ALA A 184 6.30 12.53 -7.52
CA ALA A 184 6.62 12.72 -8.92
C ALA A 184 6.43 14.18 -9.34
N GLU A 185 7.21 14.62 -10.32
CA GLU A 185 7.06 15.90 -11.00
C GLU A 185 6.91 15.67 -12.50
N HIS A 186 5.93 16.32 -13.12
CA HIS A 186 5.74 16.25 -14.56
C HIS A 186 6.76 17.14 -15.27
N LEU A 187 7.53 16.58 -16.21
CA LEU A 187 8.67 17.23 -16.84
C LEU A 187 8.33 18.51 -17.62
N GLU A 188 7.11 18.61 -18.16
CA GLU A 188 6.69 19.77 -18.96
C GLU A 188 5.88 20.80 -18.17
N THR A 189 4.90 20.37 -17.37
CA THR A 189 3.99 21.25 -16.63
C THR A 189 4.52 21.63 -15.25
N HIS A 190 5.55 20.95 -14.76
CA HIS A 190 6.06 21.05 -13.38
C HIS A 190 5.00 20.79 -12.31
N GLU A 191 3.90 20.14 -12.68
CA GLU A 191 2.91 19.67 -11.71
C GLU A 191 3.55 18.59 -10.84
N ARG A 192 3.24 18.61 -9.54
CA ARG A 192 3.73 17.64 -8.58
C ARG A 192 2.60 16.72 -8.14
N LEU A 193 2.95 15.45 -7.95
CA LEU A 193 2.01 14.39 -7.61
C LEU A 193 2.57 13.58 -6.44
N VAL A 194 1.80 13.47 -5.37
CA VAL A 194 1.99 12.46 -4.34
C VAL A 194 1.25 11.21 -4.77
N VAL A 195 1.95 10.08 -4.82
CA VAL A 195 1.33 8.77 -5.06
C VAL A 195 1.62 7.81 -3.92
N MET A 196 0.54 7.23 -3.40
CA MET A 196 0.56 6.18 -2.40
C MET A 196 0.06 4.90 -3.05
N PHE A 197 0.78 3.78 -2.88
CA PHE A 197 0.30 2.51 -3.42
C PHE A 197 0.64 1.31 -2.55
N TRP A 198 -0.19 0.29 -2.64
CA TRP A 198 -0.10 -0.96 -1.89
C TRP A 198 -0.84 -2.07 -2.63
N TYR A 199 -0.70 -3.30 -2.13
CA TYR A 199 -1.39 -4.48 -2.64
C TYR A 199 -2.29 -5.07 -1.57
N LEU A 200 -3.44 -5.60 -1.99
CA LEU A 200 -4.39 -6.29 -1.13
C LEU A 200 -4.61 -7.73 -1.61
N TRP A 201 -4.70 -8.62 -0.63
CA TRP A 201 -5.20 -9.97 -0.78
C TRP A 201 -6.36 -10.19 0.19
N ASP A 202 -7.26 -11.09 -0.16
CA ASP A 202 -8.41 -11.48 0.65
C ASP A 202 -8.18 -12.77 1.46
N ASN A 203 -7.01 -13.37 1.28
CA ASN A 203 -6.58 -14.59 1.93
C ASN A 203 -5.24 -14.40 2.63
N ALA A 204 -5.05 -15.16 3.71
CA ALA A 204 -3.85 -15.08 4.53
C ALA A 204 -2.63 -15.67 3.81
N GLU A 205 -2.80 -16.51 2.82
CA GLU A 205 -1.69 -17.10 2.07
C GLU A 205 -1.01 -16.07 1.16
N ARG A 206 -1.73 -14.99 0.81
CA ARG A 206 -1.33 -14.00 -0.19
C ARG A 206 -0.93 -14.63 -1.51
N ASP A 207 -1.63 -15.70 -1.88
CA ASP A 207 -1.40 -16.34 -3.17
C ASP A 207 -1.96 -15.44 -4.27
N ALA A 208 -1.07 -14.75 -4.97
CA ALA A 208 -1.45 -13.88 -6.07
C ALA A 208 -2.25 -14.62 -7.16
N ARG A 209 -2.05 -15.94 -7.32
CA ARG A 209 -2.84 -16.74 -8.28
C ARG A 209 -4.32 -16.81 -7.91
N GLN A 210 -4.66 -16.66 -6.63
CA GLN A 210 -6.04 -16.61 -6.14
C GLN A 210 -6.66 -15.22 -6.32
N GLY A 211 -5.83 -14.20 -6.54
CA GLY A 211 -6.25 -12.82 -6.74
C GLY A 211 -5.37 -11.85 -5.96
N VAL A 212 -5.08 -10.72 -6.57
CA VAL A 212 -4.43 -9.57 -5.91
C VAL A 212 -4.96 -8.27 -6.51
N LEU A 213 -5.14 -7.27 -5.66
CA LEU A 213 -5.55 -5.93 -6.05
C LEU A 213 -4.43 -4.93 -5.77
N SER A 214 -3.94 -4.26 -6.80
CA SER A 214 -3.09 -3.07 -6.66
C SER A 214 -3.98 -1.85 -6.47
N MET A 215 -3.80 -1.14 -5.35
CA MET A 215 -4.50 0.12 -5.08
C MET A 215 -3.52 1.28 -5.08
N ARG A 216 -3.97 2.40 -5.66
CA ARG A 216 -3.14 3.60 -5.84
C ARG A 216 -3.98 4.85 -5.55
N LEU A 217 -3.42 5.78 -4.79
CA LEU A 217 -3.95 7.12 -4.61
C LEU A 217 -3.00 8.09 -5.28
N ASN A 218 -3.50 8.90 -6.21
CA ASN A 218 -2.75 9.96 -6.88
C ASN A 218 -3.34 11.30 -6.45
N LEU A 219 -2.53 12.12 -5.76
CA LEU A 219 -2.94 13.42 -5.23
C LEU A 219 -2.02 14.50 -5.80
N TRP A 220 -2.59 15.45 -6.53
CA TRP A 220 -1.85 16.63 -6.99
C TRP A 220 -1.43 17.47 -5.80
N VAL A 221 -0.23 18.04 -5.86
CA VAL A 221 0.26 18.99 -4.87
C VAL A 221 -0.07 20.41 -5.35
N PRO A 222 -1.04 21.10 -4.74
CA PRO A 222 -1.38 22.46 -5.15
C PRO A 222 -0.21 23.42 -4.94
N ALA A 223 -0.15 24.48 -5.75
CA ALA A 223 0.86 25.51 -5.58
C ALA A 223 0.79 26.15 -4.18
N GLY A 224 1.93 26.22 -3.50
CA GLY A 224 2.02 26.76 -2.14
C GLY A 224 1.68 25.78 -1.02
N GLU A 225 1.21 24.58 -1.34
CA GLU A 225 1.01 23.52 -0.35
C GLU A 225 2.25 22.64 -0.18
N SER A 226 2.43 22.14 1.04
CA SER A 226 3.48 21.16 1.31
C SER A 226 3.01 19.76 0.94
N GLU A 227 3.90 18.99 0.33
CA GLU A 227 3.76 17.55 0.10
C GLU A 227 3.29 16.78 1.34
N ARG A 228 3.82 17.09 2.53
CA ARG A 228 3.43 16.44 3.78
C ARG A 228 1.97 16.67 4.15
N ALA A 229 1.42 17.84 3.82
CA ALA A 229 0.00 18.13 4.04
C ALA A 229 -0.88 17.33 3.08
N VAL A 230 -0.47 17.20 1.81
CA VAL A 230 -1.15 16.38 0.80
C VAL A 230 -1.11 14.89 1.17
N LEU A 231 0.05 14.39 1.60
CA LEU A 231 0.22 13.03 2.11
C LEU A 231 -0.69 12.77 3.33
N ALA A 232 -0.80 13.73 4.26
CA ALA A 232 -1.70 13.61 5.41
C ALA A 232 -3.18 13.48 4.97
N ARG A 233 -3.61 14.18 3.91
CA ARG A 233 -4.94 13.98 3.33
C ARG A 233 -5.10 12.60 2.70
N GLY A 234 -4.08 12.12 1.99
CA GLY A 234 -4.05 10.74 1.47
C GLY A 234 -4.22 9.70 2.57
N TRP A 235 -3.54 9.87 3.70
CA TRP A 235 -3.73 9.04 4.89
C TRP A 235 -5.10 9.18 5.56
N GLY A 236 -5.73 10.36 5.47
CA GLY A 236 -7.12 10.57 5.88
C GLY A 236 -8.09 9.75 5.01
N PHE A 237 -7.93 9.81 3.68
CA PHE A 237 -8.70 9.01 2.74
C PHE A 237 -8.48 7.50 2.95
N PHE A 238 -7.23 7.08 3.15
CA PHE A 238 -6.88 5.69 3.43
C PHE A 238 -7.63 5.14 4.65
N ARG A 239 -7.74 5.91 5.74
CA ARG A 239 -8.49 5.51 6.95
C ARG A 239 -10.00 5.39 6.72
N LEU A 240 -10.56 6.07 5.73
CA LEU A 240 -11.96 5.91 5.36
C LEU A 240 -12.19 4.60 4.60
N LEU A 241 -11.20 4.15 3.82
CA LEU A 241 -11.22 2.83 3.18
C LEU A 241 -10.96 1.70 4.18
N PHE A 242 -10.04 1.91 5.13
CA PHE A 242 -9.58 0.92 6.10
C PHE A 242 -9.64 1.49 7.53
N PRO A 243 -10.85 1.57 8.12
CA PRO A 243 -11.03 2.19 9.44
C PRO A 243 -10.45 1.37 10.60
N VAL A 244 -10.18 0.09 10.39
CA VAL A 244 -9.71 -0.83 11.44
C VAL A 244 -8.48 -1.59 10.96
N ALA A 245 -7.48 -1.70 11.83
CA ALA A 245 -6.36 -2.62 11.65
C ALA A 245 -6.35 -3.65 12.78
N LEU A 246 -6.14 -4.92 12.42
CA LEU A 246 -6.16 -6.03 13.36
C LEU A 246 -4.74 -6.34 13.83
N PRO A 247 -4.56 -6.74 15.11
CA PRO A 247 -3.31 -7.35 15.54
C PRO A 247 -2.98 -8.52 14.63
N TRP A 248 -1.79 -8.48 14.05
CA TRP A 248 -1.34 -9.47 13.10
C TRP A 248 0.14 -9.71 13.31
N ASP A 249 0.48 -10.99 13.42
CA ASP A 249 1.86 -11.42 13.48
C ASP A 249 1.99 -12.73 12.69
N ARG A 250 2.88 -12.70 11.70
CA ARG A 250 3.23 -13.88 10.90
C ARG A 250 4.62 -14.41 11.26
N PHE A 251 5.47 -13.61 11.92
CA PHE A 251 6.91 -13.85 12.03
C PHE A 251 7.40 -13.99 13.48
#